data_AF-A0A7K5HU56-F1
#
_entry.id   AF-A0A7K5HU56-F1
#
_cell.length_a   1.000
_cell.length_b   1.000
_cell.length_c   1.000
_cell.angle_alpha   90.00
_cell.angle_beta   90.00
_cell.angle_gamma   90.00
#
_symmetry.space_group_name_H-M   'P 1'
#
loop_
_entity.id
_entity.type
_entity.pdbx_description
1 polymer ?
#
loop_
_entity_poly.entity_id
_entity_poly.type
_entity_poly.pdbx_seq_one_letter_code
_entity_poly.pdbx_strand_id
1 'polypeptide(L)'
;ERTRRLLFRGAQAYLEGCCPAGAAARRSAEPGTEGQAGSAGSRWSGQLRIGPDGKLQRRASGEQVPPVGVSRACSSCVRTADVKEACTQCDQFVCQNCSRLCSCCNTVTCSLCSTIDYGDVGEQVLCNGCSIFQV
;
A
#
# COMPACT_ATOMS: atom_id res chain seq x y z
N GLU A 1 35.63 7.59 -20.45
CA GLU A 1 34.67 8.06 -21.50
C GLU A 1 33.51 7.10 -21.85
N ARG A 2 33.66 5.77 -21.72
CA ARG A 2 32.66 4.78 -22.19
C ARG A 2 31.28 4.87 -21.51
N THR A 3 31.25 5.03 -20.19
CA THR A 3 30.01 5.14 -19.40
C THR A 3 29.22 6.40 -19.77
N ARG A 4 29.92 7.52 -19.93
CA ARG A 4 29.34 8.80 -20.38
C ARG A 4 28.63 8.64 -21.73
N ARG A 5 29.27 8.01 -22.71
CA ARG A 5 28.68 7.78 -24.04
C ARG A 5 27.45 6.87 -23.99
N LEU A 6 27.45 5.86 -23.13
CA LEU A 6 26.30 4.98 -22.89
C LEU A 6 25.10 5.75 -22.31
N LEU A 7 25.35 6.63 -21.34
CA LEU A 7 24.32 7.46 -20.73
C LEU A 7 23.70 8.43 -21.75
N PHE A 8 24.51 9.10 -22.58
CA PHE A 8 23.99 10.02 -23.59
C PHE A 8 23.23 9.31 -24.72
N ARG A 9 23.68 8.12 -25.15
CA ARG A 9 22.93 7.32 -26.14
C ARG A 9 21.59 6.82 -25.59
N GLY A 10 21.54 6.42 -24.32
CA GLY A 10 20.30 6.01 -23.66
C GLY A 10 19.27 7.14 -23.58
N ALA A 11 19.73 8.37 -23.27
CA ALA A 11 18.87 9.54 -23.24
C ALA A 11 18.32 9.92 -24.64
N GLN A 12 19.15 9.79 -25.68
CA GLN A 12 18.71 10.06 -27.06
C GLN A 12 17.62 9.07 -27.52
N ALA A 13 17.80 7.78 -27.28
CA ALA A 13 16.81 6.76 -27.64
C ALA A 13 15.47 6.96 -26.92
N TYR A 14 15.50 7.47 -25.68
CA TYR A 14 14.29 7.81 -24.94
C TYR A 14 13.53 8.99 -25.58
N LEU A 15 14.23 10.04 -26.00
CA LEU A 15 13.62 11.20 -26.63
C LEU A 15 13.05 10.88 -28.03
N GLU A 16 13.77 10.11 -28.84
CA GLU A 16 13.34 9.69 -30.17
C GLU A 16 12.10 8.78 -30.12
N GLY A 17 11.95 7.99 -29.05
CA GLY A 17 10.78 7.12 -28.84
C GLY A 17 9.57 7.80 -28.20
N CYS A 18 9.70 9.01 -27.65
CA CYS A 18 8.68 9.58 -26.77
C CYS A 18 7.79 10.67 -27.40
N CYS A 19 8.14 11.30 -28.52
CA CYS A 19 7.21 12.21 -29.21
C CYS A 19 7.64 12.57 -30.65
N PRO A 20 6.74 12.53 -31.65
CA PRO A 20 6.71 13.55 -32.69
C PRO A 20 5.93 14.76 -32.14
N ALA A 21 6.65 15.80 -31.69
CA ALA A 21 6.04 17.10 -31.43
C ALA A 21 5.64 17.72 -32.79
N GLY A 22 4.38 18.10 -32.91
CA GLY A 22 3.71 18.33 -34.18
C GLY A 22 4.27 19.45 -35.06
N ALA A 23 4.15 19.23 -36.38
CA ALA A 23 3.65 20.21 -37.34
C ALA A 23 3.36 19.51 -38.68
N ALA A 24 2.32 20.02 -39.36
CA ALA A 24 1.94 19.80 -40.76
C ALA A 24 1.17 18.49 -41.10
N ALA A 25 -0.14 18.68 -41.26
CA ALA A 25 -1.02 17.79 -41.98
C ALA A 25 -0.50 17.52 -43.42
N ARG A 26 -0.44 16.25 -43.81
CA ARG A 26 -0.65 15.87 -45.22
C ARG A 26 -1.24 14.46 -45.30
N ARG A 27 -2.20 14.35 -46.20
CA ARG A 27 -3.20 13.29 -46.39
C ARG A 27 -2.61 11.92 -46.74
N SER A 28 -3.30 10.89 -46.23
CA SER A 28 -3.62 9.57 -46.82
C SER A 28 -2.59 8.83 -47.69
N ALA A 29 -2.30 7.57 -47.31
CA ALA A 29 -2.55 6.38 -48.15
C ALA A 29 -2.24 5.08 -47.35
N GLU A 30 -3.28 4.29 -47.09
CA GLU A 30 -3.19 2.81 -46.93
C GLU A 30 -2.79 2.22 -48.31
N PRO A 31 -2.09 1.06 -48.43
CA PRO A 31 -2.65 -0.23 -48.00
C PRO A 31 -1.65 -1.29 -47.48
N GLY A 32 -2.15 -2.18 -46.62
CA GLY A 32 -1.86 -3.61 -46.75
C GLY A 32 -1.39 -4.36 -45.50
N THR A 33 -2.24 -5.31 -45.10
CA THR A 33 -1.94 -6.57 -44.41
C THR A 33 -2.05 -6.59 -42.87
N GLU A 34 -3.26 -6.96 -42.44
CA GLU A 34 -3.60 -7.94 -41.38
C GLU A 34 -3.05 -7.75 -39.96
N GLY A 35 -3.99 -7.72 -39.00
CA GLY A 35 -3.72 -8.01 -37.59
C GLY A 35 -4.11 -6.93 -36.59
N GLN A 36 -5.30 -6.34 -36.71
CA GLN A 36 -5.79 -5.34 -35.75
C GLN A 36 -6.37 -6.03 -34.50
N ALA A 37 -5.48 -6.52 -33.63
CA ALA A 37 -5.83 -6.74 -32.23
C ALA A 37 -5.99 -5.37 -31.58
N GLY A 38 -7.24 -5.03 -31.28
CA GLY A 38 -7.62 -3.77 -30.66
C GLY A 38 -6.72 -3.43 -29.48
N SER A 39 -6.04 -2.30 -29.60
CA SER A 39 -5.40 -1.58 -28.51
C SER A 39 -6.47 -1.12 -27.53
N ALA A 40 -6.89 -2.02 -26.64
CA ALA A 40 -7.51 -1.66 -25.40
C ALA A 40 -6.38 -1.32 -24.44
N GLY A 41 -6.25 -0.02 -24.12
CA GLY A 41 -5.38 0.49 -23.07
C GLY A 41 -5.78 -0.11 -21.72
N SER A 42 -5.39 -1.35 -21.47
CA SER A 42 -5.57 -1.99 -20.18
C SER A 42 -4.48 -1.45 -19.27
N ARG A 43 -4.85 -0.43 -18.48
CA ARG A 43 -4.13 0.04 -17.28
C ARG A 43 -3.48 -1.18 -16.61
N TRP A 44 -2.15 -1.21 -16.54
CA TRP A 44 -1.38 -2.32 -15.99
C TRP A 44 -1.53 -2.40 -14.47
N SER A 45 -2.75 -2.65 -13.99
CA SER A 45 -3.11 -2.67 -12.57
C SER A 45 -3.01 -4.07 -11.97
N GLY A 46 -2.01 -4.87 -12.37
CA GLY A 46 -1.80 -6.21 -11.85
C GLY A 46 -0.33 -6.58 -11.79
N GLN A 47 0.07 -7.33 -10.76
CA GLN A 47 1.43 -7.83 -10.61
C GLN A 47 1.77 -8.79 -11.76
N LEU A 48 2.86 -8.48 -12.47
CA LEU A 48 3.40 -9.32 -13.55
C LEU A 48 4.39 -10.33 -12.97
N ARG A 49 4.40 -11.56 -13.51
CA ARG A 49 5.39 -12.59 -13.15
C ARG A 49 6.31 -12.83 -14.34
N ILE A 50 7.60 -13.05 -14.07
CA ILE A 50 8.57 -13.45 -15.09
C ILE A 50 8.39 -14.96 -15.32
N GLY A 51 8.04 -15.33 -16.55
CA GLY A 51 7.93 -16.72 -16.98
C GLY A 51 9.31 -17.38 -17.12
N PRO A 52 9.37 -18.71 -17.19
CA PRO A 52 10.62 -19.44 -17.44
C PRO A 52 11.25 -19.10 -18.80
N ASP A 53 10.47 -18.50 -19.71
CA ASP A 53 10.88 -17.95 -21.00
C ASP A 53 11.35 -16.48 -20.92
N GLY A 54 11.42 -15.90 -19.72
CA GLY A 54 11.83 -14.52 -19.47
C GLY A 54 10.76 -13.46 -19.80
N LYS A 55 9.55 -13.87 -20.21
CA LYS A 55 8.48 -12.93 -20.58
C LYS A 55 7.62 -12.56 -19.39
N LEU A 56 7.12 -11.33 -19.36
CA LEU A 56 6.18 -10.86 -18.33
C LEU A 56 4.77 -11.38 -18.62
N GLN A 57 4.26 -12.23 -17.73
CA GLN A 57 2.93 -12.82 -17.85
C GLN A 57 1.97 -12.20 -16.82
N ARG A 58 0.73 -11.94 -17.25
CA ARG A 58 -0.35 -11.52 -16.35
C ARG A 58 -0.73 -12.71 -15.47
N ARG A 59 -0.76 -12.51 -14.16
CA ARG A 59 -1.29 -13.51 -13.24
C ARG A 59 -2.77 -13.74 -13.59
N ALA A 60 -3.15 -14.99 -13.91
CA ALA A 60 -4.55 -15.34 -14.13
C ALA A 60 -5.35 -14.95 -12.88
N SER A 61 -6.46 -14.25 -13.08
CA SER A 61 -7.30 -13.61 -12.04
C SER A 61 -8.08 -14.58 -11.15
N GLY A 62 -7.64 -15.84 -11.03
CA GLY A 62 -8.27 -16.87 -10.20
C GLY A 62 -7.58 -17.10 -8.86
N GLU A 63 -6.30 -16.73 -8.73
CA GLU A 63 -5.57 -16.90 -7.47
C GLU A 63 -5.54 -15.56 -6.74
N GLN A 64 -6.64 -15.25 -6.03
CA GLN A 64 -6.62 -14.26 -4.95
C GLN A 64 -5.70 -14.80 -3.85
N VAL A 65 -4.38 -14.70 -4.05
CA VAL A 65 -3.47 -14.75 -2.92
C VAL A 65 -3.84 -13.54 -2.07
N PRO A 66 -4.34 -13.73 -0.83
CA PRO A 66 -4.61 -12.62 0.05
C PRO A 66 -3.33 -11.79 0.13
N PRO A 67 -3.41 -10.45 0.16
CA PRO A 67 -2.24 -9.59 0.15
C PRO A 67 -1.25 -10.12 1.18
N VAL A 68 -0.12 -10.66 0.68
CA VAL A 68 0.97 -11.13 1.51
C VAL A 68 1.47 -9.88 2.22
N GLY A 69 1.06 -9.67 3.47
CA GLY A 69 1.52 -8.51 4.23
C GLY A 69 0.52 -7.81 5.14
N VAL A 70 -0.70 -8.31 5.39
CA VAL A 70 -1.41 -7.85 6.59
C VAL A 70 -0.77 -8.55 7.78
N SER A 71 0.23 -7.88 8.38
CA SER A 71 0.95 -8.40 9.53
C SER A 71 -0.02 -8.86 10.61
N ARG A 72 -0.06 -10.19 10.84
CA ARG A 72 -0.79 -10.80 11.97
C ARG A 72 -0.13 -10.51 13.33
N ALA A 73 0.86 -9.63 13.36
CA ALA A 73 1.49 -9.10 14.56
C ALA A 73 0.66 -7.99 15.23
N CYS A 74 0.64 -7.96 16.55
CA CYS A 74 0.17 -6.83 17.34
C CYS A 74 1.06 -5.61 17.07
N SER A 75 0.49 -4.43 16.83
CA SER A 75 1.28 -3.22 16.60
C SER A 75 2.14 -2.78 17.80
N SER A 76 1.72 -3.13 19.02
CA SER A 76 2.42 -2.71 20.24
C SER A 76 3.55 -3.67 20.63
N CYS A 77 3.32 -4.99 20.59
CA CYS A 77 4.31 -5.97 21.04
C CYS A 77 4.91 -6.84 19.92
N VAL A 78 4.49 -6.63 18.66
CA VAL A 78 4.96 -7.33 17.44
C VAL A 78 4.73 -8.86 17.46
N ARG A 79 4.19 -9.41 18.55
CA ARG A 79 3.81 -10.82 18.65
C ARG A 79 2.61 -11.12 17.76
N THR A 80 2.65 -12.26 17.09
CA THR A 80 1.50 -12.80 16.37
C THR A 80 0.41 -13.17 17.37
N ALA A 81 -0.80 -12.69 17.13
CA ALA A 81 -1.98 -13.02 17.96
C ALA A 81 -3.15 -13.32 17.04
N ASP A 82 -3.89 -14.39 17.37
CA ASP A 82 -5.04 -14.85 16.58
C ASP A 82 -6.27 -13.97 16.80
N VAL A 83 -6.43 -13.43 18.02
CA VAL A 83 -7.47 -12.47 18.36
C VAL A 83 -6.86 -11.08 18.51
N LYS A 84 -7.38 -10.13 17.74
CA LYS A 84 -6.95 -8.73 17.79
C LYS A 84 -8.16 -7.81 17.78
N GLU A 85 -8.03 -6.70 18.47
CA GLU A 85 -8.99 -5.60 18.46
C GLU A 85 -8.34 -4.34 17.92
N ALA A 86 -9.13 -3.45 17.33
CA ALA A 86 -8.64 -2.17 16.82
C ALA A 86 -8.73 -1.10 17.91
N CYS A 87 -7.63 -0.37 18.13
CA CYS A 87 -7.64 0.79 19.01
C CYS A 87 -8.50 1.91 18.40
N THR A 88 -9.48 2.41 19.15
CA THR A 88 -10.39 3.46 18.67
C THR A 88 -9.73 4.82 18.41
N GLN A 89 -8.51 5.03 18.89
CA GLN A 89 -7.78 6.30 18.75
C GLN A 89 -6.79 6.32 17.57
N CYS A 90 -6.25 5.15 17.19
CA CYS A 90 -5.20 5.06 16.16
C CYS A 90 -5.46 3.98 15.12
N ASP A 91 -6.61 3.31 15.20
CA ASP A 91 -7.09 2.24 14.32
C ASP A 91 -6.11 1.07 14.11
N GLN A 92 -5.12 0.94 14.99
CA GLN A 92 -4.12 -0.12 14.92
C GLN A 92 -4.60 -1.37 15.66
N PHE A 93 -4.34 -2.53 15.07
CA PHE A 93 -4.68 -3.82 15.66
C PHE A 93 -3.72 -4.22 16.78
N VAL A 94 -4.26 -4.47 17.95
CA VAL A 94 -3.53 -4.90 19.14
C VAL A 94 -4.06 -6.23 19.67
N CYS A 95 -3.18 -7.02 20.31
CA CYS A 95 -3.59 -8.24 21.00
C CYS A 95 -4.26 -7.91 22.34
N GLN A 96 -4.97 -8.89 22.92
CA GLN A 96 -5.69 -8.73 24.19
C GLN A 96 -4.81 -8.22 25.36
N ASN A 97 -3.52 -8.57 25.37
CA ASN A 97 -2.57 -8.09 26.39
C ASN A 97 -2.15 -6.62 26.19
N CYS A 98 -2.27 -6.10 24.98
CA CYS A 98 -1.92 -4.72 24.62
C CYS A 98 -3.15 -3.81 24.49
N SER A 99 -4.35 -4.38 24.47
CA SER A 99 -5.62 -3.65 24.58
C SER A 99 -5.95 -3.34 26.03
N ARG A 100 -6.45 -2.15 26.26
CA ARG A 100 -7.01 -1.69 27.52
C ARG A 100 -8.38 -1.07 27.25
N LEU A 101 -9.26 -1.14 28.25
CA LEU A 101 -10.56 -0.46 28.19
C LEU A 101 -10.48 0.84 28.97
N CYS A 102 -10.97 1.93 28.38
CA CYS A 102 -11.06 3.19 29.09
C CYS A 102 -12.18 3.12 30.14
N SER A 103 -11.88 3.46 31.39
CA SER A 103 -12.86 3.46 32.48
C SER A 103 -14.04 4.43 32.27
N CYS A 104 -13.84 5.51 31.48
CA CYS A 104 -14.89 6.51 31.24
C CYS A 104 -15.82 6.18 30.07
N CYS A 105 -15.26 5.84 28.90
CA CYS A 105 -16.03 5.62 27.67
C CYS A 105 -16.13 4.15 27.26
N ASN A 106 -15.49 3.25 28.02
CA ASN A 106 -15.44 1.80 27.78
C ASN A 106 -14.96 1.41 26.36
N THR A 107 -14.23 2.31 25.69
CA THR A 107 -13.67 2.02 24.37
C THR A 107 -12.32 1.31 24.49
N VAL A 108 -12.02 0.48 23.50
CA VAL A 108 -10.75 -0.22 23.37
C VAL A 108 -9.66 0.76 22.93
N THR A 109 -8.57 0.77 23.68
CA THR A 109 -7.38 1.58 23.44
C THR A 109 -6.11 0.74 23.55
N CYS A 110 -5.08 1.09 22.79
CA CYS A 110 -3.77 0.47 22.95
C CYS A 110 -3.02 1.10 24.13
N SER A 111 -1.99 0.42 24.63
CA SER A 111 -1.11 0.93 25.70
C SER A 111 -0.50 2.31 25.42
N LEU A 112 -0.30 2.69 24.16
CA LEU A 112 0.21 4.02 23.78
C LEU A 112 -0.88 5.10 23.76
N CYS A 113 -2.15 4.72 23.56
CA CYS A 113 -3.29 5.63 23.50
C CYS A 113 -4.08 5.70 24.82
N SER A 114 -3.55 5.06 25.86
CA SER A 114 -4.11 5.02 27.19
C SER A 114 -3.11 5.57 28.21
N THR A 115 -3.60 6.31 29.19
CA THR A 115 -2.85 6.76 30.37
C THR A 115 -3.41 6.03 31.59
N ILE A 116 -2.54 5.62 32.52
CA ILE A 116 -2.97 5.08 33.82
C ILE A 116 -2.95 6.24 34.81
N ASP A 117 -4.13 6.58 35.32
CA ASP A 117 -4.32 7.52 36.41
C ASP A 117 -4.21 6.77 37.75
N TYR A 118 -3.34 7.25 38.62
CA TYR A 118 -3.09 6.69 39.96
C TYR A 118 -3.71 7.58 41.04
N GLY A 119 -4.96 7.98 40.83
CA GLY A 119 -5.71 8.81 41.78
C GLY A 119 -6.13 8.08 43.07
N ASP A 120 -6.89 8.78 43.92
CA ASP A 120 -7.32 8.32 45.26
C ASP A 120 -8.16 7.03 45.27
N VAL A 121 -8.74 6.65 44.13
CA VAL A 121 -9.61 5.46 43.99
C VAL A 121 -8.86 4.25 43.41
N GLY A 122 -7.55 4.36 43.20
CA GLY A 122 -6.69 3.33 42.62
C GLY A 122 -6.39 3.52 41.14
N GLU A 123 -5.81 2.48 40.52
CA GLU A 123 -5.37 2.51 39.11
C GLU A 123 -6.58 2.55 38.16
N GLN A 124 -6.71 3.64 37.40
CA GLN A 124 -7.73 3.79 36.36
C GLN A 124 -7.08 3.96 34.99
N VAL A 125 -7.61 3.28 33.97
CA VAL A 125 -7.13 3.43 32.60
C VAL A 125 -8.01 4.42 31.86
N LEU A 126 -7.41 5.45 31.29
CA LEU A 126 -8.12 6.47 30.51
C LEU A 126 -7.55 6.58 29.12
N CYS A 127 -8.43 6.70 28.12
CA CYS A 127 -7.97 7.06 26.79
C CYS A 127 -7.46 8.51 26.80
N ASN A 128 -6.59 8.86 25.86
CA ASN A 128 -6.06 10.23 25.74
C ASN A 128 -7.16 11.31 25.58
N GLY A 129 -8.35 10.94 25.08
CA GLY A 129 -9.50 11.83 25.01
C GLY A 129 -10.26 11.98 26.33
N CYS A 130 -10.23 10.98 27.21
CA CYS A 130 -10.87 11.07 28.53
C CYS A 130 -9.94 11.64 29.59
N SER A 131 -8.62 11.46 29.46
CA SER A 131 -7.64 11.99 30.41
C SER A 131 -7.60 13.52 30.45
N ILE A 132 -7.91 14.20 29.35
CA ILE A 132 -7.97 15.68 29.31
C ILE A 132 -9.11 16.29 30.14
N PHE A 133 -10.11 15.50 30.52
CA PHE A 133 -11.25 15.97 31.33
C PHE A 133 -11.05 15.75 32.83
N GLN A 134 -9.89 15.23 33.23
CA GLN A 134 -9.56 14.89 34.61
C GLN A 134 -8.78 15.99 35.35
N VAL A 135 -8.90 17.24 34.89
CA VAL A 135 -8.23 18.43 35.47
C VAL A 135 -8.99 18.96 36.67
#